data_AF-A0A2V6SAE9-F1
#
_entry.id   AF-A0A2V6SAE9-F1
#
_cell.length_a   1.000
_cell.length_b   1.000
_cell.length_c   1.000
_cell.angle_alpha   90.00
_cell.angle_beta   90.00
_cell.angle_gamma   90.00
#
_symmetry.space_group_name_H-M   'P 1'
#
loop_
_entity.id
_entity.type
_entity.pdbx_description
1 polymer ?
#
loop_
_entity_poly.entity_id
_entity_poly.type
_entity_poly.pdbx_seq_one_letter_code
_entity_poly.pdbx_strand_id
1 'polypeptide(L)'
;MVVRRDTYPQVDPRAAGLMTAAVTVVPGRLTVGEAARLAHRRRARLLVARPRAGRDVGWAGVTPDTLEQALALGLAGAPMTLLLWTMTVVGPETPEVAVRRRLRPGVPGLVVVAGGCPVG
;
A
#
# COMPACT_ATOMS: atom_id res chain seq x y z
N MET A 1 20.55 28.21 31.71
CA MET A 1 19.68 27.05 31.42
C MET A 1 20.52 25.99 30.74
N VAL A 2 20.90 24.94 31.47
CA VAL A 2 21.85 23.92 30.98
C VAL A 2 21.09 22.91 30.12
N VAL A 3 21.36 22.89 28.81
CA VAL A 3 20.85 21.86 27.91
C VAL A 3 21.70 20.60 28.13
N ARG A 4 21.14 19.58 28.78
CA ARG A 4 21.76 18.24 28.84
C ARG A 4 21.90 17.70 27.42
N ARG A 5 23.12 17.32 27.05
CA ARG A 5 23.55 16.92 25.69
C ARG A 5 23.27 15.44 25.36
N ASP A 6 22.39 14.77 26.11
CA ASP A 6 22.23 13.31 26.05
C ASP A 6 20.84 12.87 25.55
N THR A 7 19.96 13.82 25.21
CA THR A 7 18.64 13.50 24.65
C THR A 7 18.65 13.84 23.18
N TYR A 8 18.92 12.85 22.32
CA TYR A 8 18.57 12.98 20.90
C TYR A 8 17.07 13.33 20.82
N PRO A 9 16.68 14.43 20.16
CA PRO A 9 15.25 14.69 19.95
C PRO A 9 14.72 13.53 19.11
N GLN A 10 13.94 12.64 19.73
CA GLN A 10 13.24 11.60 19.01
C GLN A 10 12.12 12.27 18.21
N VAL A 11 12.43 12.64 16.97
CA VAL A 11 11.44 13.08 16.00
C VAL A 11 10.67 11.84 15.58
N ASP A 12 9.37 11.78 15.90
CA ASP A 12 8.47 10.75 15.35
C ASP A 12 8.09 11.17 13.92
N PRO A 13 8.58 10.45 12.89
CA PRO A 13 8.31 10.81 11.50
C PRO A 13 6.83 10.63 11.11
N ARG A 14 6.03 9.95 11.95
CA ARG A 14 4.64 9.52 11.65
C ARG A 14 4.58 8.63 10.41
N ALA A 15 3.39 8.11 10.10
CA ALA A 15 3.18 7.31 8.89
C ALA A 15 3.54 8.08 7.62
N ALA A 16 3.28 9.39 7.58
CA ALA A 16 3.63 10.25 6.46
C ALA A 16 5.14 10.31 6.16
N GLY A 17 5.99 10.30 7.19
CA GLY A 17 7.45 10.29 7.02
C GLY A 17 8.05 8.90 6.78
N LEU A 18 7.27 7.82 6.96
CA LEU A 18 7.70 6.44 6.76
C LEU A 18 7.26 5.86 5.40
N MET A 19 6.23 6.44 4.78
CA MET A 19 5.61 5.90 3.58
C MET A 19 6.50 6.05 2.34
N THR A 20 6.30 5.17 1.36
CA THR A 20 6.95 5.26 0.04
C THR A 20 5.90 5.68 -0.99
N ALA A 21 6.10 6.80 -1.67
CA ALA A 21 5.11 7.39 -2.59
C ALA A 21 4.83 6.60 -3.89
N ALA A 22 5.35 5.38 -4.04
CA ALA A 22 5.24 4.58 -5.27
C ALA A 22 3.97 3.69 -5.29
N VAL A 23 2.85 4.23 -4.82
CA VAL A 23 1.53 3.58 -4.83
C VAL A 23 0.73 4.06 -6.03
N THR A 24 0.15 3.14 -6.79
CA THR A 24 -0.75 3.46 -7.90
C THR A 24 -2.17 2.98 -7.59
N VAL A 25 -3.11 3.92 -7.50
CA VAL A 25 -4.53 3.58 -7.37
C VAL A 25 -5.09 3.18 -8.73
N VAL A 26 -5.79 2.05 -8.77
CA VAL A 26 -6.37 1.48 -10.00
C VAL A 26 -7.82 1.04 -9.80
N PRO A 27 -8.61 0.95 -10.88
CA PRO A 27 -9.92 0.32 -10.82
C PRO A 27 -9.81 -1.17 -10.44
N GLY A 28 -10.66 -1.65 -9.54
CA GLY A 28 -10.68 -3.08 -9.14
C GLY A 28 -11.11 -4.04 -10.25
N ARG A 29 -11.66 -3.54 -11.36
CA ARG A 29 -12.14 -4.36 -12.49
C ARG A 29 -11.08 -4.73 -13.53
N LEU A 30 -9.82 -4.32 -13.33
CA LEU A 30 -8.75 -4.63 -14.26
C LEU A 30 -8.45 -6.14 -14.29
N THR A 31 -8.03 -6.63 -15.44
CA THR A 31 -7.38 -7.94 -15.57
C THR A 31 -5.95 -7.90 -15.05
N VAL A 32 -5.37 -9.07 -14.76
CA VAL A 32 -3.96 -9.20 -14.37
C VAL A 32 -3.03 -8.56 -15.42
N GLY A 33 -3.27 -8.81 -16.71
CA GLY A 33 -2.43 -8.26 -17.79
C GLY A 33 -2.52 -6.74 -17.92
N GLU A 34 -3.71 -6.16 -17.74
CA GLU A 34 -3.87 -4.70 -17.70
C GLU A 34 -3.19 -4.08 -16.49
N ALA A 35 -3.33 -4.70 -15.32
CA ALA A 35 -2.70 -4.26 -14.09
C ALA A 35 -1.17 -4.30 -14.21
N ALA A 36 -0.59 -5.37 -14.73
CA ALA A 36 0.86 -5.50 -14.93
C ALA A 36 1.40 -4.43 -15.91
N ARG A 37 0.73 -4.22 -17.05
CA ARG A 37 1.09 -3.15 -17.99
C ARG A 37 1.03 -1.78 -17.35
N LEU A 38 0.03 -1.53 -16.51
CA LEU A 38 -0.11 -0.25 -15.81
C LEU A 38 0.98 -0.07 -14.74
N ALA A 39 1.27 -1.12 -13.96
CA ALA A 39 2.33 -1.15 -12.97
C ALA A 39 3.68 -0.81 -13.59
N HIS A 40 4.03 -1.48 -14.69
CA HIS A 40 5.27 -1.25 -15.42
C HIS A 40 5.36 0.19 -15.95
N ARG A 41 4.33 0.65 -16.67
CA ARG A 41 4.29 2.02 -17.22
C ARG A 41 4.43 3.11 -16.15
N ARG A 42 3.88 2.89 -14.96
CA ARG A 42 3.93 3.84 -13.85
C ARG A 42 5.08 3.61 -12.87
N ARG A 43 5.91 2.58 -13.10
CA ARG A 43 6.94 2.14 -12.15
C ARG A 43 6.38 1.96 -10.74
N ALA A 44 5.15 1.43 -10.64
CA ALA A 44 4.45 1.26 -9.38
C ALA A 44 5.13 0.16 -8.57
N ARG A 45 5.31 0.38 -7.26
CA ARG A 45 5.75 -0.67 -6.33
C ARG A 45 4.59 -1.42 -5.69
N LEU A 46 3.41 -0.80 -5.69
CA LEU A 46 2.18 -1.37 -5.18
C LEU A 46 1.01 -0.81 -5.99
N LEU A 47 0.12 -1.69 -6.45
CA LEU A 47 -1.17 -1.29 -6.97
C LEU A 47 -2.21 -1.44 -5.87
N VAL A 48 -3.05 -0.42 -5.71
CA VAL A 48 -4.09 -0.40 -4.70
C VAL A 48 -5.44 -0.20 -5.39
N ALA A 49 -6.42 -1.01 -5.01
CA ALA A 49 -7.76 -0.96 -5.57
C ALA A 49 -8.80 -1.12 -4.47
N ARG A 50 -10.02 -0.69 -4.77
CA ARG A 50 -11.19 -1.17 -4.02
C ARG A 50 -11.76 -2.40 -4.73
N PRO A 51 -11.84 -3.56 -4.08
CA PRO A 51 -12.32 -4.80 -4.69
C PRO A 51 -13.82 -4.74 -5.06
N ARG A 52 -14.59 -3.80 -4.48
CA ARG A 52 -15.97 -3.49 -4.85
C ARG A 52 -16.19 -1.98 -4.90
N ALA A 53 -17.16 -1.55 -5.70
CA ALA A 53 -17.61 -0.16 -5.73
C ALA A 53 -18.32 0.18 -4.41
N GLY A 54 -17.84 1.22 -3.71
CA GLY A 54 -18.38 1.66 -2.43
C GLY A 54 -17.34 2.41 -1.61
N ARG A 55 -17.77 3.32 -0.72
CA ARG A 55 -16.85 4.00 0.23
C ARG A 55 -16.46 3.12 1.42
N ASP A 56 -17.30 2.15 1.76
CA ASP A 56 -17.12 1.30 2.96
C ASP A 56 -16.29 0.04 2.67
N VAL A 57 -15.92 -0.17 1.40
CA VAL A 57 -15.07 -1.29 1.01
C VAL A 57 -13.61 -0.89 1.26
N GLY A 58 -12.94 -1.64 2.13
CA GLY A 58 -11.53 -1.44 2.45
C GLY A 58 -10.61 -1.47 1.22
N TRP A 59 -9.40 -0.95 1.39
CA TRP A 59 -8.37 -0.98 0.35
C TRP A 59 -7.74 -2.36 0.27
N ALA A 60 -7.42 -2.80 -0.94
CA ALA A 60 -6.71 -4.04 -1.21
C ALA A 60 -5.54 -3.78 -2.17
N GLY A 61 -4.48 -4.57 -2.05
CA GLY A 61 -3.22 -4.36 -2.75
C GLY A 61 -2.77 -5.57 -3.57
N VAL A 62 -1.93 -5.32 -4.58
CA VAL A 62 -1.14 -6.33 -5.29
C VAL A 62 0.23 -5.78 -5.66
N THR A 63 1.30 -6.56 -5.53
CA THR A 63 2.66 -6.16 -5.95
C THR A 63 2.90 -6.50 -7.44
N PRO A 64 3.84 -5.81 -8.10
CA PRO A 64 4.33 -6.20 -9.41
C PRO A 64 4.79 -7.66 -9.47
N ASP A 65 5.55 -8.13 -8.47
CA ASP A 65 6.06 -9.51 -8.42
C ASP A 65 4.92 -10.55 -8.44
N THR A 66 3.83 -10.31 -7.69
CA THR A 66 2.66 -11.20 -7.72
C THR A 66 1.96 -11.17 -9.09
N LEU A 67 1.91 -10.01 -9.75
CA LEU A 67 1.37 -9.92 -11.10
C LEU A 67 2.25 -10.66 -12.12
N GLU A 68 3.56 -10.55 -12.01
CA GLU A 68 4.52 -11.28 -12.87
C GLU A 68 4.39 -12.79 -12.69
N GLN A 69 4.29 -13.27 -11.43
CA GLN A 69 4.02 -14.67 -11.13
C GLN A 69 2.69 -15.15 -11.74
N ALA A 70 1.63 -14.36 -11.62
CA ALA A 70 0.33 -14.70 -12.20
C ALA A 70 0.36 -14.72 -13.74
N LEU A 71 1.12 -13.83 -14.37
CA LEU A 71 1.36 -13.84 -15.81
C LEU A 71 2.11 -15.09 -16.26
N ALA A 72 3.14 -15.50 -15.52
CA ALA A 72 3.87 -16.74 -15.78
C ALA A 72 2.98 -17.99 -15.69
N LEU A 73 1.91 -17.93 -14.89
CA LEU A 73 0.88 -18.97 -14.78
C LEU A 73 -0.23 -18.87 -15.84
N GLY A 74 -0.13 -17.93 -16.80
CA GLY A 74 -1.13 -17.77 -17.87
C GLY A 74 -2.41 -17.05 -17.45
N LEU A 75 -2.43 -16.37 -16.29
CA LEU A 75 -3.62 -15.71 -15.74
C LEU A 75 -3.88 -14.31 -16.31
N ALA A 76 -3.32 -13.96 -17.46
CA ALA A 76 -3.37 -12.60 -17.99
C ALA A 76 -4.80 -12.04 -18.16
N GLY A 77 -5.76 -12.89 -18.55
CA GLY A 77 -7.17 -12.52 -18.71
C GLY A 77 -8.00 -12.64 -17.42
N ALA A 78 -7.44 -13.18 -16.34
CA ALA A 78 -8.15 -13.33 -15.08
C ALA A 78 -8.37 -11.95 -14.42
N PRO A 79 -9.45 -11.77 -13.63
CA PRO A 79 -9.64 -10.53 -12.89
C PRO A 79 -8.58 -10.39 -11.80
N MET A 80 -8.00 -9.18 -11.67
CA MET A 80 -6.98 -8.87 -10.67
C MET A 80 -7.49 -9.09 -9.23
N THR A 81 -8.80 -9.05 -9.00
CA THR A 81 -9.42 -9.28 -7.69
C THR A 81 -9.06 -10.62 -7.07
N LEU A 82 -8.67 -11.63 -7.86
CA LEU A 82 -8.19 -12.92 -7.36
C LEU A 82 -6.83 -12.83 -6.64
N LEU A 83 -6.05 -11.79 -6.93
CA LEU A 83 -4.70 -11.60 -6.38
C LEU A 83 -4.65 -10.54 -5.27
N LEU A 84 -5.74 -9.80 -5.07
CA LEU A 84 -5.79 -8.71 -4.11
C LEU A 84 -5.80 -9.23 -2.68
N TRP A 85 -4.90 -8.73 -1.84
CA TRP A 85 -4.99 -8.94 -0.39
C TRP A 85 -5.55 -7.69 0.29
N THR A 86 -6.33 -7.88 1.36
CA THR A 86 -6.88 -6.78 2.16
C THR A 86 -5.75 -6.05 2.88
N MET A 87 -5.70 -4.72 2.72
CA MET A 87 -4.66 -3.89 3.34
C MET A 87 -5.10 -3.34 4.69
N THR A 88 -4.14 -3.25 5.62
CA THR A 88 -4.31 -2.43 6.81
C THR A 88 -4.19 -0.96 6.42
N VAL A 89 -5.14 -0.14 6.85
CA VAL A 89 -5.20 1.30 6.55
C VAL A 89 -4.81 2.10 7.78
N VAL A 90 -3.96 3.11 7.60
CA VAL A 90 -3.61 4.08 8.65
C VAL A 90 -3.70 5.51 8.12
N GLY A 91 -3.88 6.49 9.01
CA GLY A 91 -3.82 7.90 8.65
C GLY A 91 -2.38 8.44 8.65
N PRO A 92 -2.09 9.55 7.96
CA PRO A 92 -0.75 10.14 7.88
C PRO A 92 -0.16 10.52 9.25
N GLU A 93 -1.01 10.96 10.18
CA GLU A 93 -0.64 11.35 11.55
C GLU A 93 -0.40 10.16 12.50
N THR A 94 -0.50 8.93 12.00
CA THR A 94 -0.33 7.73 12.85
C THR A 94 1.11 7.68 13.38
N PRO A 95 1.33 7.55 14.70
CA PRO A 95 2.67 7.44 15.28
C PRO A 95 3.45 6.24 14.73
N GLU A 96 4.76 6.36 14.56
CA GLU A 96 5.62 5.26 14.10
C GLU A 96 5.42 3.98 14.93
N VAL A 97 5.36 4.09 16.26
CA VAL A 97 5.15 2.93 17.15
C VAL A 97 3.83 2.21 16.84
N ALA A 98 2.79 2.94 16.47
CA ALA A 98 1.50 2.38 16.11
C ALA A 98 1.49 1.78 14.70
N VAL A 99 2.31 2.30 13.78
CA VAL A 99 2.59 1.70 12.47
C VAL A 99 3.30 0.37 12.65
N ARG A 100 4.40 0.34 13.41
CA ARG A 100 5.19 -0.88 13.70
C ARG A 100 4.36 -1.98 14.37
N ARG A 101 3.46 -1.63 15.31
CA ARG A 101 2.55 -2.60 15.96
C ARG A 101 1.53 -3.24 15.02
N ARG A 102 1.21 -2.58 13.90
CA ARG A 102 0.30 -3.08 12.86
C ARG A 102 1.02 -3.89 11.80
N LEU A 103 2.29 -3.58 11.53
CA LEU A 103 3.18 -4.42 10.73
C LEU A 103 3.57 -5.67 11.54
N ARG A 104 2.75 -6.72 11.44
CA ARG A 104 2.96 -8.01 12.08
C ARG A 104 3.38 -9.05 11.04
N PRO A 105 3.96 -10.20 11.44
CA PRO A 105 4.16 -11.31 10.53
C PRO A 105 2.85 -11.64 9.80
N GLY A 106 2.91 -11.71 8.47
CA GLY A 106 1.73 -11.92 7.60
C GLY A 106 1.06 -10.64 7.07
N VAL A 107 1.49 -9.45 7.51
CA VAL A 107 1.06 -8.15 6.94
C VAL A 107 2.25 -7.56 6.17
N PRO A 108 2.37 -7.82 4.86
CA PRO A 108 3.55 -7.43 4.07
C PRO A 108 3.69 -5.91 3.92
N GLY A 109 2.61 -5.16 4.20
CA GLY A 109 2.60 -3.71 4.20
C GLY A 109 1.25 -3.16 4.63
N LEU A 110 1.21 -1.84 4.74
CA LEU A 110 0.01 -1.05 5.03
C LEU A 110 -0.09 0.08 4.02
N VAL A 111 -1.28 0.69 3.95
CA VAL A 111 -1.52 1.86 3.11
C VAL A 111 -1.87 3.05 3.98
N VAL A 112 -1.22 4.17 3.69
CA VAL A 112 -1.53 5.46 4.29
C VAL A 112 -2.62 6.13 3.47
N VAL A 113 -3.70 6.53 4.13
CA VAL A 113 -4.86 7.15 3.49
C VAL A 113 -5.11 8.53 4.07
N ALA A 114 -5.19 9.53 3.19
CA ALA A 114 -5.55 10.91 3.52
C ALA A 114 -6.75 11.34 2.67
N GLY A 115 -7.76 11.97 3.29
CA GLY A 115 -8.97 12.39 2.57
C GLY A 115 -9.74 11.24 1.89
N GLY A 116 -9.55 10.00 2.34
CA GLY A 116 -10.14 8.80 1.74
C GLY A 116 -9.39 8.21 0.54
N CYS A 117 -8.23 8.78 0.18
CA CYS A 117 -7.38 8.34 -0.92
C CYS A 117 -6.02 7.80 -0.42
N PRO A 118 -5.48 6.71 -1.00
CA PRO A 118 -4.13 6.24 -0.75
C PRO A 118 -3.10 7.29 -1.16
N VAL A 119 -2.13 7.56 -0.28
CA VAL A 119 -1.04 8.52 -0.51
C VAL A 119 0.35 7.89 -0.41
N GLY A 120 0.46 6.68 0.15
CA GLY A 120 1.73 5.94 0.28
C GLY A 120 1.61 4.66 1.08
#